data_AF-A0A953SNT3-F1
#
_entry.id   AF-A0A953SNT3-F1
#
_cell.length_a   1.000
_cell.length_b   1.000
_cell.length_c   1.000
_cell.angle_alpha   90.00
_cell.angle_beta   90.00
_cell.angle_gamma   90.00
#
_symmetry.space_group_name_H-M   'P 1'
#
loop_
_entity.id
_entity.type
_entity.pdbx_description
1 polymer ?
#
loop_
_entity_poly.entity_id
_entity_poly.type
_entity_poly.pdbx_seq_one_letter_code
_entity_poly.pdbx_strand_id
1 'polypeptide(L)'
;MINNKKYNISTKAYKELAKFCADRNYVSLVQINNFLAGKGYNYSKETIKNYIAQLKNSKVIYSAGRGYYSTIENEFKAKQDDLREIIQLIKEKYPLLNFSIWSTKILSPFFHHTQNRFYFFLYSEIDALPLIRDFLFENNYKVFLNPSKNDKNFILTDNMIILRSDITRSKSQSNIAVIEKILVDYLIESERLDLLDFSEYEKVFNSIITSFRLNISYLFDYAERRKIEDKIKTLTVRHTNATFGV
;
A
#
# COMPACT_ATOMS: atom_id res chain seq x y z
N MET A 1 -33.86 -28.14 15.18
CA MET A 1 -33.00 -27.27 16.01
C MET A 1 -31.77 -26.97 15.17
N ILE A 2 -31.50 -25.78 14.64
CA ILE A 2 -31.54 -24.43 15.20
C ILE A 2 -32.29 -23.47 14.27
N ASN A 3 -33.24 -22.74 14.85
CA ASN A 3 -33.86 -21.54 14.28
C ASN A 3 -32.81 -20.41 14.22
N ASN A 4 -32.73 -19.68 13.11
CA ASN A 4 -32.74 -18.21 13.20
C ASN A 4 -33.33 -17.58 11.94
N LYS A 5 -34.65 -17.38 12.04
CA LYS A 5 -35.48 -16.56 11.18
C LYS A 5 -35.02 -15.08 11.18
N LYS A 6 -35.25 -14.42 10.04
CA LYS A 6 -35.36 -12.96 9.79
C LYS A 6 -34.06 -12.14 9.67
N TYR A 7 -33.40 -12.23 8.51
CA TYR A 7 -32.62 -11.11 7.94
C TYR A 7 -33.44 -10.30 6.93
N ASN A 8 -34.72 -10.05 7.23
CA ASN A 8 -35.60 -9.35 6.31
C ASN A 8 -36.33 -8.23 7.04
N ILE A 9 -35.66 -7.08 7.10
CA ILE A 9 -36.15 -5.70 6.95
C ILE A 9 -34.86 -4.86 6.94
N SER A 10 -34.44 -4.37 5.77
CA SER A 10 -33.39 -3.35 5.74
C SER A 10 -33.99 -2.10 6.38
N THR A 11 -33.57 -1.80 7.60
CA THR A 11 -34.00 -0.61 8.33
C THR A 11 -33.69 0.64 7.50
N LYS A 12 -34.43 1.73 7.70
CA LYS A 12 -34.12 3.03 7.07
C LYS A 12 -32.64 3.40 7.26
N ALA A 13 -32.12 3.18 8.47
CA ALA A 13 -30.72 3.38 8.80
C ALA A 13 -29.75 2.56 7.94
N TYR A 14 -30.06 1.27 7.68
CA TYR A 14 -29.23 0.44 6.79
C TYR A 14 -29.18 1.00 5.37
N LYS A 15 -30.33 1.40 4.80
CA LYS A 15 -30.38 1.96 3.44
C LYS A 15 -29.59 3.25 3.33
N GLU A 16 -29.74 4.13 4.32
CA GLU A 16 -29.00 5.38 4.40
C GLU A 16 -27.50 5.15 4.55
N LEU A 17 -27.09 4.18 5.37
CA LEU A 17 -25.69 3.80 5.53
C LEU A 17 -25.10 3.19 4.24
N ALA A 18 -25.84 2.31 3.56
CA ALA A 18 -25.42 1.72 2.29
C ALA A 18 -25.16 2.81 1.24
N LYS A 19 -26.08 3.79 1.12
CA LYS A 19 -25.90 4.95 0.24
C LYS A 19 -24.69 5.79 0.65
N PHE A 20 -24.53 6.06 1.94
CA PHE A 20 -23.37 6.79 2.46
C PHE A 20 -22.04 6.11 2.09
N CYS A 21 -21.95 4.79 2.17
CA CYS A 21 -20.74 4.07 1.76
C CYS A 21 -20.52 4.09 0.25
N ALA A 22 -21.59 3.95 -0.54
CA ALA A 22 -21.51 3.82 -2.00
C ALA A 22 -20.91 5.04 -2.72
N ASP A 23 -21.08 6.25 -2.16
CA ASP A 23 -20.60 7.50 -2.76
C ASP A 23 -19.09 7.78 -2.53
N ARG A 24 -18.34 6.82 -1.98
CA ARG A 24 -16.94 6.99 -1.53
C ARG A 24 -16.07 5.81 -1.90
N ASN A 25 -14.82 6.07 -2.29
CA ASN A 25 -13.84 5.00 -2.53
C ASN A 25 -13.43 4.29 -1.23
N TYR A 26 -13.31 5.04 -0.14
CA TYR A 26 -12.97 4.51 1.18
C TYR A 26 -13.84 5.13 2.26
N VAL A 27 -14.03 4.38 3.34
CA VAL A 27 -14.76 4.83 4.52
C VAL A 27 -14.16 4.19 5.77
N SER A 28 -13.94 4.99 6.81
CA SER A 28 -13.49 4.50 8.11
C SER A 28 -14.67 4.14 9.03
N LEU A 29 -14.42 3.27 10.00
CA LEU A 29 -15.38 2.99 11.07
C LEU A 29 -15.77 4.25 11.85
N VAL A 30 -14.83 5.19 12.02
CA VAL A 30 -15.10 6.49 12.65
C VAL A 30 -16.12 7.28 11.84
N GLN A 31 -15.98 7.36 10.52
CA GLN A 31 -16.95 8.02 9.65
C GLN A 31 -18.32 7.34 9.69
N ILE A 32 -18.36 6.01 9.71
CA ILE A 32 -19.62 5.24 9.83
C ILE A 32 -20.32 5.60 11.15
N ASN A 33 -19.59 5.60 12.26
CA ASN A 33 -20.13 5.97 13.57
C ASN A 33 -20.66 7.41 13.58
N ASN A 34 -19.87 8.36 13.07
CA ASN A 34 -20.25 9.77 13.01
C ASN A 34 -21.47 10.00 12.12
N PHE A 35 -21.55 9.33 10.97
CA PHE A 35 -22.71 9.40 10.09
C PHE A 35 -23.99 8.90 10.77
N LEU A 36 -23.93 7.73 11.43
CA LEU A 36 -25.08 7.16 12.12
C LEU A 36 -25.52 8.04 13.29
N ALA A 37 -24.58 8.50 14.12
CA ALA A 37 -24.87 9.40 15.24
C ALA A 37 -25.47 10.73 14.76
N GLY A 38 -24.92 11.33 13.69
CA GLY A 38 -25.43 12.57 13.09
C GLY A 38 -26.84 12.43 12.49
N LYS A 39 -27.29 11.20 12.19
CA LYS A 39 -28.67 10.89 11.78
C LYS A 39 -29.60 10.56 12.95
N GLY A 40 -29.12 10.61 14.18
CA GLY A 40 -29.87 10.27 15.39
C GLY A 40 -29.91 8.76 15.70
N TYR A 41 -29.11 7.94 15.00
CA TYR A 41 -29.04 6.50 15.24
C TYR A 41 -27.99 6.16 16.30
N ASN A 42 -28.42 6.11 17.56
CA ASN A 42 -27.56 5.72 18.69
C ASN A 42 -27.50 4.20 18.83
N TYR A 43 -26.67 3.55 18.01
CA TYR A 43 -26.52 2.11 17.99
C TYR A 43 -25.34 1.60 18.82
N SER A 44 -25.50 0.41 19.39
CA SER A 44 -24.39 -0.30 20.05
C SER A 44 -23.31 -0.69 19.03
N LYS A 45 -22.09 -0.91 19.52
CA LYS A 45 -20.97 -1.41 18.70
C LYS A 45 -21.33 -2.71 17.96
N GLU A 46 -22.09 -3.59 18.61
CA GLU A 46 -22.52 -4.87 18.03
C GLU A 46 -23.50 -4.67 16.86
N THR A 47 -24.45 -3.75 17.00
CA THR A 47 -25.37 -3.40 15.91
C THR A 47 -24.63 -2.84 14.69
N ILE A 48 -23.65 -1.95 14.91
CA ILE A 48 -22.84 -1.36 13.83
C ILE A 48 -21.98 -2.44 13.16
N LYS A 49 -21.37 -3.33 13.93
CA LYS A 49 -20.63 -4.49 13.41
C LYS A 49 -21.53 -5.38 12.54
N ASN A 50 -22.76 -5.63 12.96
CA ASN A 50 -23.74 -6.39 12.17
C ASN A 50 -24.14 -5.68 10.88
N TYR A 51 -24.28 -4.36 10.88
CA TYR A 51 -24.53 -3.59 9.65
C TYR A 51 -23.35 -3.66 8.68
N ILE A 52 -22.13 -3.51 9.18
CA ILE A 52 -20.91 -3.66 8.36
C ILE A 52 -20.81 -5.08 7.80
N ALA A 53 -21.13 -6.11 8.59
CA ALA A 53 -21.17 -7.49 8.12
C ALA A 53 -22.18 -7.67 6.98
N GLN A 54 -23.38 -7.10 7.10
CA GLN A 54 -24.40 -7.12 6.05
C GLN A 54 -23.95 -6.38 4.78
N LEU A 55 -23.31 -5.21 4.91
CA LEU A 55 -22.78 -4.45 3.77
C LEU A 55 -21.68 -5.22 3.03
N LYS A 56 -20.81 -5.93 3.75
CA LYS A 56 -19.80 -6.80 3.15
C LYS A 56 -20.42 -8.01 2.45
N ASN A 57 -21.39 -8.67 3.09
CA ASN A 57 -22.07 -9.83 2.51
C ASN A 57 -22.87 -9.46 1.25
N SER A 58 -23.39 -8.23 1.19
CA SER A 58 -24.07 -7.67 0.01
C SER A 58 -23.13 -6.99 -0.99
N LYS A 59 -21.80 -7.09 -0.79
CA LYS A 59 -20.76 -6.51 -1.67
C LYS A 59 -20.86 -4.99 -1.88
N VAL A 60 -21.51 -4.27 -0.96
CA VAL A 60 -21.54 -2.80 -0.98
C VAL A 60 -20.19 -2.24 -0.59
N ILE A 61 -19.49 -2.92 0.33
CA ILE A 61 -18.13 -2.57 0.76
C ILE A 61 -17.29 -3.83 0.94
N TYR A 62 -15.98 -3.66 0.87
CA TYR A 62 -14.94 -4.65 1.09
C TYR A 62 -14.03 -4.19 2.22
N SER A 63 -13.32 -5.09 2.88
CA SER A 63 -12.36 -4.72 3.92
C SER A 63 -11.13 -4.04 3.32
N ALA A 64 -10.76 -2.88 3.84
CA ALA A 64 -9.59 -2.11 3.43
C ALA A 64 -8.58 -1.98 4.59
N GLY A 65 -8.50 -3.00 5.45
CA GLY A 65 -7.70 -2.97 6.67
C GLY A 65 -8.52 -2.76 7.95
N ARG A 66 -7.84 -2.74 9.10
CA ARG A 66 -8.49 -2.61 10.42
C ARG A 66 -9.21 -1.26 10.50
N GLY A 67 -10.52 -1.30 10.68
CA GLY A 67 -11.34 -0.09 10.81
C GLY A 67 -11.56 0.67 9.50
N TYR A 68 -11.19 0.12 8.35
CA TYR A 68 -11.35 0.73 7.04
C TYR A 68 -12.06 -0.19 6.07
N TYR A 69 -12.86 0.41 5.20
CA TYR A 69 -13.64 -0.27 4.18
C TYR A 69 -13.54 0.50 2.85
N SER A 70 -13.78 -0.19 1.75
CA SER A 70 -13.73 0.39 0.40
C SER A 70 -14.87 -0.15 -0.45
N THR A 71 -15.37 0.65 -1.39
CA THR A 71 -16.30 0.20 -2.44
C THR A 71 -15.57 -0.49 -3.59
N ILE A 72 -14.24 -0.36 -3.66
CA ILE A 72 -13.40 -0.99 -4.67
C ILE A 72 -13.25 -2.47 -4.31
N GLU A 73 -13.59 -3.37 -5.24
CA GLU A 73 -13.49 -4.83 -5.02
C GLU A 73 -12.04 -5.32 -5.18
N ASN A 74 -11.43 -4.95 -6.32
CA ASN A 74 -10.17 -5.53 -6.80
C ASN A 74 -8.97 -5.02 -6.01
N GLU A 75 -8.14 -5.95 -5.54
CA GLU A 75 -6.82 -5.63 -4.96
C GLU A 75 -5.77 -5.47 -6.05
N PHE A 76 -4.72 -4.71 -5.76
CA PHE A 76 -3.59 -4.58 -6.65
C PHE A 76 -2.78 -5.89 -6.70
N LYS A 77 -2.51 -6.39 -7.90
CA LYS A 77 -1.65 -7.55 -8.12
C LYS A 77 -0.42 -7.12 -8.91
N ALA A 78 0.73 -7.06 -8.23
CA ALA A 78 2.00 -6.73 -8.88
C ALA A 78 2.35 -7.81 -9.92
N LYS A 79 2.72 -7.38 -11.14
CA LYS A 79 3.41 -8.25 -12.09
C LYS A 79 4.81 -8.53 -11.56
N GLN A 80 5.23 -9.80 -11.61
CA GLN A 80 6.41 -10.27 -10.89
C GLN A 80 7.60 -10.57 -11.80
N ASP A 81 7.43 -10.48 -13.11
CA ASP A 81 8.30 -11.19 -14.06
C ASP A 81 9.77 -10.72 -13.98
N ASP A 82 10.01 -9.41 -13.82
CA ASP A 82 11.38 -8.87 -13.72
C ASP A 82 12.04 -9.02 -12.33
N LEU A 83 11.27 -9.44 -11.31
CA LEU A 83 11.79 -9.60 -9.94
C LEU A 83 12.16 -11.04 -9.62
N ARG A 84 11.57 -12.00 -10.33
CA ARG A 84 11.69 -13.43 -10.03
C ARG A 84 13.13 -13.93 -10.09
N GLU A 85 13.90 -13.48 -11.08
CA GLU A 85 15.30 -13.88 -11.25
C GLU A 85 16.14 -13.47 -10.05
N ILE A 86 16.08 -12.20 -9.63
CA ILE A 86 16.79 -11.69 -8.46
C ILE A 86 16.34 -12.41 -7.19
N ILE A 87 15.03 -12.62 -7.01
CA ILE A 87 14.48 -13.32 -5.84
C ILE A 87 15.00 -14.75 -5.76
N GLN A 88 14.97 -15.48 -6.88
CA GLN A 88 15.42 -16.86 -6.95
C GLN A 88 16.92 -16.95 -6.67
N LEU A 89 17.73 -16.11 -7.32
CA LEU A 89 19.17 -16.07 -7.14
C LEU A 89 19.57 -15.85 -5.68
N ILE A 90 18.94 -14.88 -5.00
CA ILE A 90 19.22 -14.61 -3.58
C ILE A 90 18.77 -15.78 -2.70
N LYS A 91 17.61 -16.39 -2.98
CA LYS A 91 17.09 -17.52 -2.18
C LYS A 91 17.93 -18.78 -2.33
N GLU A 92 18.47 -19.05 -3.51
CA GLU A 92 19.36 -20.19 -3.74
C GLU A 92 20.63 -20.08 -2.90
N LYS A 93 21.19 -18.88 -2.79
CA LYS A 93 22.38 -18.62 -1.97
C LYS A 93 22.09 -18.47 -0.48
N TYR A 94 20.99 -17.80 -0.13
CA TYR A 94 20.61 -17.44 1.23
C TYR A 94 19.14 -17.82 1.54
N PRO A 95 18.81 -19.11 1.70
CA PRO A 95 17.43 -19.57 1.83
C PRO A 95 16.67 -19.02 3.05
N LEU A 96 17.40 -18.68 4.11
CA LEU A 96 16.87 -18.19 5.38
C LEU A 96 16.84 -16.66 5.48
N LEU A 97 17.34 -15.96 4.47
CA LEU A 97 17.43 -14.50 4.50
C LEU A 97 16.06 -13.87 4.27
N ASN A 98 15.64 -13.02 5.21
CA ASN A 98 14.44 -12.21 5.08
C ASN A 98 14.75 -10.94 4.29
N PHE A 99 14.11 -10.79 3.13
CA PHE A 99 14.20 -9.58 2.32
C PHE A 99 12.89 -9.29 1.60
N SER A 100 12.71 -8.03 1.20
CA SER A 100 11.66 -7.63 0.25
C SER A 100 12.24 -6.83 -0.90
N ILE A 101 11.65 -6.97 -2.09
CA ILE A 101 12.07 -6.26 -3.30
C ILE A 101 10.86 -5.66 -4.01
N TRP A 102 11.06 -4.51 -4.66
CA TRP A 102 10.13 -3.96 -5.63
C TRP A 102 10.91 -3.19 -6.69
N SER A 103 10.25 -2.86 -7.80
CA SER A 103 10.82 -1.99 -8.83
C SER A 103 9.87 -0.88 -9.25
N THR A 104 10.40 0.25 -9.72
CA THR A 104 9.57 1.34 -10.26
C THR A 104 8.75 0.89 -11.46
N LYS A 105 9.15 -0.19 -12.15
CA LYS A 105 8.40 -0.80 -13.26
C LYS A 105 7.01 -1.30 -12.84
N ILE A 106 6.82 -1.71 -11.58
CA ILE A 106 5.49 -2.05 -11.03
C ILE A 106 4.51 -0.88 -11.16
N LEU A 107 5.02 0.35 -11.03
CA LEU A 107 4.24 1.58 -11.09
C LEU A 107 4.10 2.12 -12.52
N SER A 108 4.84 1.56 -13.49
CA SER A 108 4.87 2.04 -14.87
C SER A 108 3.52 2.18 -15.58
N PRO A 109 2.50 1.32 -15.33
CA PRO A 109 1.19 1.51 -15.93
C PRO A 109 0.46 2.77 -15.45
N PHE A 110 0.93 3.43 -14.39
CA PHE A 110 0.33 4.60 -13.77
C PHE A 110 1.13 5.88 -13.98
N PHE A 111 2.26 5.80 -14.69
CA PHE A 111 3.02 7.00 -15.07
C PHE A 111 2.29 7.72 -16.20
N HIS A 112 2.21 9.04 -16.09
CA HIS A 112 1.64 9.90 -17.11
C HIS A 112 2.66 10.20 -18.23
N HIS A 113 3.95 10.11 -17.90
CA HIS A 113 5.04 10.22 -18.86
C HIS A 113 5.77 8.89 -19.03
N THR A 114 6.18 8.57 -20.25
CA THR A 114 6.93 7.34 -20.53
C THR A 114 8.27 7.36 -19.81
N GLN A 115 8.47 6.43 -18.87
CA GLN A 115 9.74 6.21 -18.22
C GLN A 115 10.50 5.08 -18.94
N ASN A 116 11.76 5.35 -19.30
CA ASN A 116 12.64 4.38 -19.96
C ASN A 116 13.72 3.84 -19.02
N ARG A 117 13.68 4.18 -17.73
CA ARG A 117 14.61 3.68 -16.71
C ARG A 117 13.83 3.18 -15.51
N PHE A 118 14.15 1.98 -15.07
CA PHE A 118 13.56 1.35 -13.92
C PHE A 118 14.63 0.98 -12.90
N TYR A 119 14.26 1.12 -11.62
CA TYR A 119 15.16 0.88 -10.51
C TYR A 119 14.55 -0.17 -9.59
N PHE A 120 15.38 -1.02 -9.04
CA PHE A 120 15.01 -2.02 -8.06
C PHE A 120 15.39 -1.53 -6.65
N PHE A 121 14.50 -1.75 -5.69
CA PHE A 121 14.77 -1.47 -4.29
C PHE A 121 14.64 -2.77 -3.50
N LEU A 122 15.75 -3.18 -2.88
CA LEU A 122 15.81 -4.36 -2.03
C LEU A 122 16.03 -3.95 -0.58
N TYR A 123 15.18 -4.45 0.29
CA TYR A 123 15.19 -4.21 1.72
C TYR A 123 15.52 -5.49 2.46
N SER A 124 16.46 -5.41 3.38
CA SER A 124 16.86 -6.53 4.24
C SER A 124 17.38 -5.99 5.58
N GLU A 125 17.63 -6.88 6.53
CA GLU A 125 18.36 -6.53 7.75
C GLU A 125 19.72 -5.88 7.44
N ILE A 126 20.11 -4.89 8.24
CA ILE A 126 21.28 -4.04 7.96
C ILE A 126 22.57 -4.86 7.80
N ASP A 127 22.74 -5.89 8.63
CA ASP A 127 23.92 -6.76 8.64
C ASP A 127 24.01 -7.66 7.40
N ALA A 128 22.86 -7.92 6.75
CA ALA A 128 22.82 -8.72 5.53
C ALA A 128 23.10 -7.90 4.27
N LEU A 129 22.96 -6.57 4.29
CA LEU A 129 23.08 -5.75 3.09
C LEU A 129 24.46 -5.82 2.42
N PRO A 130 25.60 -5.81 3.14
CA PRO A 130 26.90 -6.00 2.51
C PRO A 130 27.03 -7.36 1.82
N LEU A 131 26.53 -8.43 2.45
CA LEU A 131 26.53 -9.78 1.87
C LEU A 131 25.71 -9.85 0.58
N ILE A 132 24.51 -9.26 0.59
CA ILE A 132 23.64 -9.19 -0.60
C ILE A 132 24.32 -8.36 -1.70
N ARG A 133 24.93 -7.23 -1.35
CA ARG A 133 25.64 -6.37 -2.30
C ARG A 133 26.73 -7.14 -3.02
N ASP A 134 27.61 -7.78 -2.26
CA ASP A 134 28.79 -8.45 -2.82
C ASP A 134 28.36 -9.63 -3.68
N PHE A 135 27.39 -10.43 -3.21
CA PHE A 135 26.84 -11.55 -3.97
C PHE A 135 26.18 -11.11 -5.28
N LEU A 136 25.34 -10.08 -5.27
CA LEU A 136 24.70 -9.58 -6.49
C LEU A 136 25.71 -8.93 -7.45
N PHE A 137 26.73 -8.26 -6.91
CA PHE A 137 27.81 -7.69 -7.72
C PHE A 137 28.63 -8.78 -8.44
N GLU A 138 28.96 -9.87 -7.74
CA GLU A 138 29.61 -11.06 -8.34
C GLU A 138 28.76 -11.71 -9.44
N ASN A 139 27.43 -11.54 -9.39
CA ASN A 139 26.49 -11.99 -10.41
C ASN A 139 26.17 -10.91 -11.46
N ASN A 140 27.07 -9.92 -11.64
CA ASN A 140 26.99 -8.88 -12.67
C ASN A 140 25.82 -7.88 -12.53
N TYR A 141 25.18 -7.78 -11.36
CA TYR A 141 24.20 -6.72 -11.11
C TYR A 141 24.88 -5.40 -10.73
N LYS A 142 24.28 -4.28 -11.13
CA LYS A 142 24.66 -2.94 -10.66
C LYS A 142 24.00 -2.67 -9.33
N VAL A 143 24.76 -2.74 -8.24
CA VAL A 143 24.21 -2.66 -6.88
C VAL A 143 24.83 -1.55 -6.06
N PHE A 144 23.99 -0.78 -5.36
CA PHE A 144 24.44 0.31 -4.51
C PHE A 144 23.84 0.18 -3.11
N LEU A 145 24.72 0.24 -2.11
CA LEU A 145 24.33 0.19 -0.71
C LEU A 145 24.00 1.59 -0.20
N ASN A 146 22.73 1.78 0.16
CA ASN A 146 22.22 2.98 0.80
C ASN A 146 22.60 4.34 0.14
N PRO A 147 22.59 4.49 -1.20
CA PRO A 147 23.00 5.72 -1.87
C PRO A 147 22.10 6.93 -1.52
N SER A 148 22.63 8.12 -1.75
CA SER A 148 21.95 9.41 -1.69
C SER A 148 22.25 10.24 -2.93
N LYS A 149 21.40 11.21 -3.26
CA LYS A 149 21.64 12.16 -4.36
C LYS A 149 22.94 12.97 -4.24
N ASN A 150 23.53 13.05 -3.04
CA ASN A 150 24.77 13.78 -2.78
C ASN A 150 26.03 12.92 -2.95
N ASP A 151 25.88 11.61 -3.20
CA ASP A 151 27.00 10.71 -3.36
C ASP A 151 27.65 10.90 -4.74
N LYS A 152 28.88 11.45 -4.77
CA LYS A 152 29.59 11.78 -6.02
C LYS A 152 29.81 10.58 -6.95
N ASN A 153 29.87 9.37 -6.40
CA ASN A 153 30.07 8.12 -7.15
C ASN A 153 28.76 7.43 -7.52
N PHE A 154 27.61 8.04 -7.21
CA PHE A 154 26.30 7.49 -7.48
C PHE A 154 25.69 8.14 -8.72
N ILE A 155 25.51 7.34 -9.76
CA ILE A 155 24.83 7.76 -10.99
C ILE A 155 23.68 6.79 -11.24
N LEU A 156 22.47 7.33 -11.34
CA LEU A 156 21.28 6.55 -11.67
C LEU A 156 21.42 5.93 -13.05
N THR A 157 21.37 4.60 -13.10
CA THR A 157 21.39 3.83 -14.34
C THR A 157 20.25 2.83 -14.36
N ASP A 158 19.79 2.48 -15.55
CA ASP A 158 18.69 1.53 -15.72
C ASP A 158 19.05 0.16 -15.13
N ASN A 159 18.05 -0.51 -14.56
CA ASN A 159 18.11 -1.81 -13.90
C ASN A 159 19.10 -1.89 -12.72
N MET A 160 19.41 -0.78 -12.06
CA MET A 160 20.23 -0.82 -10.84
C MET A 160 19.43 -1.31 -9.63
N ILE A 161 20.11 -1.97 -8.70
CA ILE A 161 19.56 -2.45 -7.44
C ILE A 161 20.06 -1.55 -6.30
N ILE A 162 19.13 -0.90 -5.61
CA ILE A 162 19.38 -0.04 -4.47
C ILE A 162 19.04 -0.82 -3.21
N LEU A 163 20.04 -1.01 -2.35
CA LEU A 163 19.88 -1.71 -1.09
C LEU A 163 19.55 -0.72 0.03
N ARG A 164 18.50 -1.03 0.81
CA ARG A 164 18.06 -0.26 1.97
C ARG A 164 17.92 -1.19 3.17
N SER A 165 18.15 -0.66 4.37
CA SER A 165 17.74 -1.38 5.57
C SER A 165 16.21 -1.46 5.62
N ASP A 166 15.69 -2.65 5.89
CA ASP A 166 14.26 -2.80 6.15
C ASP A 166 13.91 -2.25 7.53
N ILE A 167 12.65 -1.89 7.69
CA ILE A 167 12.07 -1.55 8.98
C ILE A 167 11.22 -2.71 9.48
N THR A 168 11.01 -2.79 10.80
CA THR A 168 10.23 -3.87 11.38
C THR A 168 8.78 -3.89 10.84
N ARG A 169 8.22 -5.09 10.73
CA ARG A 169 6.83 -5.34 10.29
C ARG A 169 6.53 -4.82 8.88
N SER A 170 7.50 -4.84 7.98
CA SER A 170 7.25 -4.71 6.54
C SER A 170 6.46 -5.93 6.05
N LYS A 171 5.56 -5.73 5.09
CA LYS A 171 4.81 -6.80 4.45
C LYS A 171 5.31 -7.01 3.03
N SER A 172 5.48 -8.27 2.68
CA SER A 172 5.76 -8.72 1.33
C SER A 172 5.01 -10.02 1.06
N GLN A 173 4.76 -10.32 -0.22
CA GLN A 173 4.23 -11.59 -0.68
C GLN A 173 5.26 -12.21 -1.62
N SER A 174 5.77 -13.39 -1.27
CA SER A 174 6.86 -14.04 -2.02
C SER A 174 8.06 -13.11 -2.22
N ASN A 175 8.44 -12.37 -1.17
CA ASN A 175 9.49 -11.35 -1.16
C ASN A 175 9.22 -10.10 -2.02
N ILE A 176 8.06 -9.98 -2.67
CA ILE A 176 7.69 -8.75 -3.37
C ILE A 176 6.93 -7.83 -2.42
N ALA A 177 7.35 -6.57 -2.28
CA ALA A 177 6.68 -5.62 -1.42
C ALA A 177 5.20 -5.42 -1.85
N VAL A 178 4.30 -5.32 -0.87
CA VAL A 178 2.90 -4.98 -1.15
C VAL A 178 2.78 -3.53 -1.60
N ILE A 179 1.74 -3.20 -2.37
CA ILE A 179 1.60 -1.88 -3.00
C ILE A 179 1.60 -0.72 -1.99
N GLU A 180 1.06 -0.91 -0.79
CA GLU A 180 1.05 0.12 0.25
C GLU A 180 2.47 0.46 0.72
N LYS A 181 3.35 -0.56 0.80
CA LYS A 181 4.77 -0.35 1.08
C LYS A 181 5.44 0.37 -0.09
N ILE A 182 5.16 -0.08 -1.32
CA ILE A 182 5.72 0.51 -2.54
C ILE A 182 5.36 2.01 -2.64
N LEU A 183 4.11 2.40 -2.41
CA LEU A 183 3.70 3.81 -2.49
C LEU A 183 4.47 4.70 -1.49
N VAL A 184 4.61 4.23 -0.24
CA VAL A 184 5.35 4.95 0.81
C VAL A 184 6.84 5.02 0.49
N ASP A 185 7.44 3.89 0.10
CA ASP A 185 8.86 3.83 -0.25
C ASP A 185 9.15 4.67 -1.50
N TYR A 186 8.28 4.65 -2.50
CA TYR A 186 8.44 5.40 -3.74
C TYR A 186 8.47 6.91 -3.51
N LEU A 187 7.64 7.45 -2.61
CA LEU A 187 7.72 8.86 -2.22
C LEU A 187 9.10 9.18 -1.62
N ILE A 188 9.54 8.37 -0.65
CA ILE A 188 10.79 8.59 0.07
C ILE A 188 11.99 8.50 -0.88
N GLU A 189 12.02 7.47 -1.72
CA GLU A 189 13.13 7.23 -2.64
C GLU A 189 13.15 8.27 -3.77
N SER A 190 11.98 8.76 -4.21
CA SER A 190 11.89 9.88 -5.16
C SER A 190 12.49 11.16 -4.57
N GLU A 191 12.19 11.51 -3.32
CA GLU A 191 12.79 12.66 -2.64
C GLU A 191 14.30 12.49 -2.39
N ARG A 192 14.72 11.26 -2.06
CA ARG A 192 16.10 10.93 -1.66
C ARG A 192 17.07 10.85 -2.84
N LEU A 193 16.60 10.34 -3.97
CA LEU A 193 17.42 10.07 -5.15
C LEU A 193 17.06 10.96 -6.35
N ASP A 194 16.11 11.88 -6.16
CA ASP A 194 15.63 12.78 -7.22
C ASP A 194 15.10 12.01 -8.44
N LEU A 195 14.31 10.96 -8.17
CA LEU A 195 13.80 10.08 -9.23
C LEU A 195 12.74 10.77 -10.07
N LEU A 196 11.81 11.46 -9.40
CA LEU A 196 10.64 12.12 -9.99
C LEU A 196 10.17 13.28 -9.12
N ASP A 197 9.48 14.22 -9.76
CA ASP A 197 8.79 15.29 -9.06
C ASP A 197 7.58 14.78 -8.25
N PHE A 198 7.20 15.58 -7.26
CA PHE A 198 6.08 15.24 -6.38
C PHE A 198 4.74 15.16 -7.14
N SER A 199 4.55 15.96 -8.19
CA SER A 199 3.28 15.98 -8.94
C SER A 199 3.03 14.67 -9.68
N GLU A 200 4.09 14.04 -10.20
CA GLU A 200 4.01 12.75 -10.86
C GLU A 200 3.77 11.64 -9.84
N TYR A 201 4.41 11.71 -8.67
CA TYR A 201 4.09 10.83 -7.56
C TYR A 201 2.61 10.93 -7.14
N GLU A 202 2.06 12.15 -6.99
CA GLU A 202 0.66 12.36 -6.60
C GLU A 202 -0.30 11.70 -7.59
N LYS A 203 -0.02 11.85 -8.89
CA LYS A 203 -0.81 11.25 -9.95
C LYS A 203 -0.79 9.71 -9.91
N VAL A 204 0.39 9.12 -9.71
CA VAL A 204 0.55 7.66 -9.53
C VAL A 204 -0.23 7.17 -8.32
N PHE A 205 -0.06 7.85 -7.19
CA PHE A 205 -0.77 7.54 -5.95
C PHE A 205 -2.28 7.61 -6.15
N ASN A 206 -2.79 8.68 -6.75
CA ASN A 206 -4.21 8.87 -7.05
C ASN A 206 -4.75 7.77 -7.96
N SER A 207 -4.04 7.43 -9.04
CA SER A 207 -4.46 6.39 -9.98
C SER A 207 -4.58 5.03 -9.29
N ILE A 208 -3.62 4.67 -8.45
CA ILE A 208 -3.62 3.39 -7.73
C ILE A 208 -4.72 3.35 -6.67
N ILE A 209 -4.81 4.37 -5.80
CA ILE A 209 -5.74 4.35 -4.67
C ILE A 209 -7.20 4.38 -5.12
N THR A 210 -7.49 5.02 -6.27
CA THR A 210 -8.86 5.08 -6.83
C THR A 210 -9.23 3.87 -7.69
N SER A 211 -8.25 3.14 -8.22
CA SER A 211 -8.48 1.98 -9.09
C SER A 211 -8.41 0.64 -8.36
N PHE A 212 -7.66 0.57 -7.26
CA PHE A 212 -7.44 -0.66 -6.50
C PHE A 212 -7.71 -0.46 -5.02
N ARG A 213 -8.26 -1.52 -4.41
CA ARG A 213 -8.46 -1.60 -2.97
C ARG A 213 -7.12 -1.78 -2.28
N LEU A 214 -6.79 -0.82 -1.42
CA LEU A 214 -5.61 -0.82 -0.57
C LEU A 214 -5.98 -1.17 0.88
N ASN A 215 -5.02 -1.72 1.61
CA ASN A 215 -5.06 -1.84 3.06
C ASN A 215 -4.63 -0.52 3.72
N ILE A 216 -5.59 0.39 3.90
CA ILE A 216 -5.39 1.72 4.49
C ILE A 216 -4.76 1.65 5.88
N SER A 217 -5.15 0.69 6.72
CA SER A 217 -4.51 0.54 8.04
C SER A 217 -3.02 0.25 7.91
N TYR A 218 -2.62 -0.64 7.00
CA TYR A 218 -1.21 -0.97 6.82
C TYR A 218 -0.44 0.17 6.12
N LEU A 219 -1.07 0.86 5.16
CA LEU A 219 -0.51 2.04 4.52
C LEU A 219 -0.11 3.10 5.56
N PHE A 220 -1.04 3.46 6.46
CA PHE A 220 -0.78 4.45 7.51
C PHE A 220 0.22 3.94 8.54
N ASP A 221 0.07 2.72 9.05
CA ASP A 221 1.02 2.12 10.00
C ASP A 221 2.45 2.12 9.43
N TYR A 222 2.62 1.81 8.13
CA TYR A 222 3.93 1.77 7.49
C TYR A 222 4.47 3.19 7.24
N ALA A 223 3.62 4.13 6.81
CA ALA A 223 4.00 5.54 6.64
C ALA A 223 4.43 6.20 7.96
N GLU A 224 3.78 5.88 9.08
CA GLU A 224 4.15 6.31 10.44
C GLU A 224 5.56 5.84 10.80
N ARG A 225 5.86 4.55 10.62
CA ARG A 225 7.22 4.02 10.87
C ARG A 225 8.28 4.66 9.99
N ARG A 226 7.90 5.08 8.78
CA ARG A 226 8.77 5.81 7.84
C ARG A 226 8.76 7.33 8.05
N LYS A 227 8.03 7.83 9.06
CA LYS A 227 7.92 9.25 9.46
C LYS A 227 7.35 10.16 8.37
N ILE A 228 6.44 9.64 7.54
CA ILE A 228 5.75 10.39 6.47
C ILE A 228 4.22 10.25 6.51
N GLU A 229 3.66 9.82 7.65
CA GLU A 229 2.22 9.57 7.79
C GLU A 229 1.37 10.78 7.39
N ASP A 230 1.72 11.98 7.84
CA ASP A 230 0.94 13.20 7.54
C ASP A 230 0.84 13.47 6.03
N LYS A 231 1.94 13.27 5.30
CA LYS A 231 1.96 13.40 3.83
C LYS A 231 1.00 12.39 3.20
N ILE A 232 1.10 11.12 3.62
CA ILE A 232 0.29 10.02 3.07
C ILE A 232 -1.20 10.19 3.42
N LYS A 233 -1.54 10.58 4.65
CA LYS A 233 -2.92 10.90 5.06
C LYS A 233 -3.49 12.04 4.23
N THR A 234 -2.72 13.12 4.06
CA THR A 234 -3.13 14.29 3.26
C THR A 234 -3.49 13.88 1.82
N LEU A 235 -2.65 13.06 1.19
CA LEU A 235 -2.90 12.54 -0.16
C LEU A 235 -4.13 11.63 -0.21
N THR A 236 -4.28 10.78 0.80
CA THR A 236 -5.43 9.87 0.89
C THR A 236 -6.72 10.66 1.03
N VAL A 237 -6.78 11.71 1.87
CA VAL A 237 -7.96 12.61 1.99
C VAL A 237 -8.21 13.36 0.68
N ARG A 238 -7.17 13.87 0.02
CA ARG A 238 -7.30 14.66 -1.22
C ARG A 238 -7.90 13.85 -2.37
N HIS A 239 -7.52 12.58 -2.48
CA HIS A 239 -7.82 11.72 -3.62
C HIS A 239 -8.90 10.68 -3.36
N THR A 240 -9.42 10.63 -2.14
CA THR A 240 -10.56 9.79 -1.80
C THR A 240 -11.64 10.68 -1.17
N ASN A 241 -12.92 10.40 -1.43
CA ASN A 241 -14.02 11.07 -0.71
C ASN A 241 -14.08 10.66 0.79
N ALA A 242 -12.97 10.20 1.36
CA ALA A 242 -12.84 9.77 2.74
C ALA A 242 -12.21 10.89 3.59
N THR A 243 -12.89 11.23 4.67
CA THR A 243 -12.37 12.06 5.75
C THR A 243 -11.71 11.10 6.75
N PHE A 244 -10.39 11.03 6.73
CA PHE A 244 -9.63 10.39 7.81
C PHE A 244 -9.56 11.42 8.93
N GLY A 245 -10.21 11.14 10.06
CA GLY A 245 -10.16 12.04 11.21
C GLY A 245 -8.71 12.30 11.59
N VAL A 246 -8.36 13.58 11.69
CA VAL A 246 -7.15 14.04 12.38
C VAL A 246 -7.31 13.75 13.85
#